data_AF-A0A9P5DRX0-F1
#
_entry.id   AF-A0A9P5DRX0-F1
#
_cell.length_a   1.000
_cell.length_b   1.000
_cell.length_c   1.000
_cell.angle_alpha   90.00
_cell.angle_beta   90.00
_cell.angle_gamma   90.00
#
_symmetry.space_group_name_H-M   'P 1'
#
loop_
_entity.id
_entity.type
_entity.pdbx_description
1 polymer ?
#
loop_
_entity_poly.entity_id
_entity_poly.type
_entity_poly.pdbx_seq_one_letter_code
_entity_poly.pdbx_strand_id
1 'polypeptide(L)'
;MANLGIVAAVTTLVVALLTYGVPLFLKEYFPWQSLYKQRHGRPTVRTKSYKGRTALITGANGAFGSRAAKIFASRDVETLVLVDVRDCSGVKEEIEKELSEAGKPVPKILVWQADLMTFKGCQELGKKAKDLEHLDHVLMTAGILAFNRRESPEGWETSIQVNFLSGALLSLLFLPL
;
A
#
# COMPACT_ATOMS: atom_id res chain seq x y z
N MET A 1 -24.54 -9.07 -58.99
CA MET A 1 -24.44 -7.82 -58.20
C MET A 1 -24.75 -8.16 -56.75
N ALA A 2 -23.82 -7.92 -55.82
CA ALA A 2 -24.07 -8.19 -54.41
C ALA A 2 -25.20 -7.28 -53.89
N ASN A 3 -26.15 -7.83 -53.14
CA ASN A 3 -27.26 -7.07 -52.59
C ASN A 3 -26.73 -6.07 -51.56
N LEU A 4 -26.77 -4.78 -51.90
CA LEU A 4 -26.18 -3.69 -51.14
C LEU A 4 -26.67 -3.66 -49.68
N GLY A 5 -27.93 -4.06 -49.45
CA GLY A 5 -28.51 -4.16 -48.11
C GLY A 5 -27.87 -5.23 -47.23
N ILE A 6 -27.46 -6.37 -47.82
CA ILE A 6 -26.78 -7.45 -47.09
C ILE A 6 -25.37 -7.02 -46.71
N VAL A 7 -24.65 -6.36 -47.62
CA VAL A 7 -23.30 -5.86 -47.36
C VAL A 7 -23.31 -4.81 -46.24
N ALA A 8 -24.29 -3.89 -46.24
CA ALA A 8 -24.45 -2.88 -45.19
C ALA A 8 -24.79 -3.49 -43.81
N ALA A 9 -25.66 -4.50 -43.76
CA ALA A 9 -26.00 -5.19 -42.52
C ALA A 9 -24.80 -5.93 -41.92
N VAL A 10 -24.04 -6.66 -42.74
CA VAL A 10 -22.86 -7.41 -42.28
C VAL A 10 -21.76 -6.48 -41.79
N THR A 11 -21.48 -5.39 -42.51
CA THR A 11 -20.48 -4.41 -42.09
C THR A 11 -20.85 -3.73 -40.77
N THR A 12 -22.12 -3.35 -40.60
CA THR A 12 -22.59 -2.74 -39.34
C THR A 12 -22.44 -3.71 -38.16
N LEU A 13 -22.77 -5.00 -38.37
CA LEU A 13 -22.67 -6.03 -37.34
C LEU A 13 -21.22 -6.32 -36.96
N VAL A 14 -20.31 -6.37 -37.94
CA VAL A 14 -18.86 -6.52 -37.70
C VAL A 14 -18.30 -5.32 -36.94
N VAL A 15 -18.66 -4.09 -37.34
CA VAL A 15 -18.24 -2.88 -36.63
C VAL A 15 -18.77 -2.90 -35.19
N ALA A 16 -20.04 -3.23 -34.98
CA ALA A 16 -20.61 -3.33 -33.63
C ALA A 16 -19.90 -4.40 -32.77
N LEU A 17 -19.59 -5.56 -33.35
CA LEU A 17 -18.85 -6.64 -32.68
C LEU A 17 -17.43 -6.21 -32.31
N LEU A 18 -16.70 -5.56 -33.21
CA LEU A 18 -15.33 -5.10 -32.95
C LEU A 18 -15.27 -3.92 -31.99
N THR A 19 -16.26 -3.03 -32.04
CA THR A 19 -16.27 -1.79 -31.23
C THR A 19 -16.82 -2.03 -29.83
N TYR A 20 -17.81 -2.91 -29.69
CA TYR A 20 -18.48 -3.16 -28.41
C TYR A 20 -18.32 -4.59 -27.93
N GLY A 21 -18.54 -5.60 -28.78
CA GLY A 21 -18.53 -7.01 -28.38
C GLY A 21 -17.18 -7.51 -27.88
N VAL A 22 -16.12 -7.35 -28.69
CA VAL A 22 -14.76 -7.79 -28.35
C VAL A 22 -14.21 -7.04 -27.13
N PRO A 23 -14.34 -5.70 -27.01
CA PRO A 23 -13.90 -5.00 -25.80
C PRO A 23 -14.67 -5.39 -24.54
N LEU A 24 -15.98 -5.67 -24.65
CA LEU A 24 -16.79 -6.09 -23.50
C LEU A 24 -16.41 -7.51 -23.04
N PHE A 25 -16.25 -8.44 -23.99
CA PHE A 25 -15.78 -9.79 -23.72
C PHE A 25 -14.36 -9.80 -23.11
N LEU A 26 -13.45 -9.01 -23.69
CA LEU A 26 -12.10 -8.89 -23.15
C LEU A 26 -12.10 -8.22 -21.78
N LYS A 27 -13.05 -7.35 -21.44
CA LYS A 27 -13.13 -6.73 -20.11
C LYS A 27 -13.31 -7.77 -18.99
N GLU A 28 -13.99 -8.88 -19.24
CA GLU A 28 -14.17 -9.97 -18.27
C GLU A 28 -12.92 -10.86 -18.17
N TYR A 29 -12.26 -11.13 -19.30
CA TYR A 29 -11.16 -12.09 -19.36
C TYR A 29 -9.77 -11.48 -19.12
N PHE A 30 -9.58 -10.21 -19.51
CA PHE A 30 -8.33 -9.51 -19.36
C PHE A 30 -8.54 -8.01 -19.12
N PRO A 31 -8.13 -7.45 -17.98
CA PRO A 31 -8.46 -6.08 -17.59
C PRO A 31 -7.62 -5.03 -18.34
N TRP A 32 -7.41 -5.18 -19.66
CA TRP A 32 -6.66 -4.28 -20.53
C TRP A 32 -7.07 -2.82 -20.34
N GLN A 33 -8.38 -2.53 -20.27
CA GLN A 33 -8.84 -1.16 -20.05
C GLN A 33 -8.41 -0.60 -18.68
N SER A 34 -8.40 -1.44 -17.64
CA SER A 34 -7.93 -1.05 -16.31
C SER A 34 -6.42 -0.82 -16.32
N LEU A 35 -5.65 -1.75 -16.90
CA LEU A 35 -4.19 -1.61 -17.06
C LEU A 35 -3.82 -0.38 -17.89
N TYR A 36 -4.57 -0.11 -18.97
CA TYR A 36 -4.40 1.07 -19.80
C TYR A 36 -4.69 2.36 -19.00
N LYS A 37 -5.79 2.39 -18.24
CA LYS A 37 -6.13 3.53 -17.37
C LYS A 37 -5.13 3.72 -16.23
N GLN A 38 -4.60 2.64 -15.65
CA GLN A 38 -3.56 2.72 -14.62
C GLN A 38 -2.25 3.26 -15.19
N ARG A 39 -1.83 2.76 -16.37
CA ARG A 39 -0.61 3.22 -17.05
C ARG A 39 -0.67 4.70 -17.45
N HIS A 40 -1.83 5.17 -17.89
CA HIS A 40 -2.02 6.57 -18.33
C HIS A 40 -2.66 7.45 -17.26
N GLY A 41 -2.89 6.89 -16.06
CA GLY A 41 -3.43 7.62 -14.93
C GLY A 41 -2.46 8.72 -14.51
N ARG A 42 -2.98 9.93 -14.34
CA ARG A 42 -2.23 11.06 -13.76
C ARG A 42 -2.80 11.36 -12.39
N PRO A 43 -2.38 10.64 -11.33
CA PRO A 43 -2.90 10.88 -10.00
C PRO A 43 -2.54 12.31 -9.57
N THR A 44 -3.52 13.05 -9.07
CA THR A 44 -3.27 14.37 -8.49
C THR A 44 -2.51 14.19 -7.19
N VAL A 45 -1.23 14.56 -7.16
CA VAL A 45 -0.42 14.52 -5.94
C VAL A 45 -0.83 15.70 -5.07
N ARG A 46 -1.67 15.47 -4.06
CA ARG A 46 -2.03 16.51 -3.10
C ARG A 46 -0.86 16.77 -2.16
N THR A 47 -0.49 18.02 -2.00
CA THR A 47 0.72 18.42 -1.27
C THR A 47 0.44 18.90 0.17
N LYS A 48 -0.62 18.42 0.81
CA LYS A 48 -0.96 18.84 2.19
C LYS A 48 0.15 18.47 3.20
N SER A 49 0.24 19.27 4.25
CA SER A 49 1.10 19.01 5.42
C SER A 49 0.40 18.04 6.38
N TYR A 50 1.20 17.26 7.10
CA TYR A 50 0.80 16.34 8.17
C TYR A 50 1.15 16.90 9.56
N LYS A 51 1.35 18.21 9.67
CA LYS A 51 1.60 18.87 10.96
C LYS A 51 0.56 18.52 12.00
N GLY A 52 1.01 18.16 13.20
CA GLY A 52 0.14 17.76 14.29
C GLY A 52 -0.41 16.34 14.17
N ARG A 53 0.13 15.52 13.23
CA ARG A 53 -0.38 14.17 12.97
C ARG A 53 0.66 13.11 13.33
N THR A 54 0.15 11.96 13.75
CA THR A 54 0.94 10.76 14.01
C THR A 54 0.66 9.73 12.91
N ALA A 55 1.74 9.27 12.26
CA ALA A 55 1.68 8.26 11.22
C ALA A 55 2.46 7.01 11.62
N LEU A 56 1.86 5.83 11.46
CA LEU A 56 2.50 4.53 11.66
C LEU A 56 2.63 3.81 10.32
N ILE A 57 3.82 3.28 10.05
CA ILE A 57 4.13 2.56 8.81
C ILE A 57 4.65 1.17 9.18
N THR A 58 3.98 0.11 8.69
CA THR A 58 4.50 -1.26 8.78
C THR A 58 5.29 -1.61 7.52
N GLY A 59 6.35 -2.44 7.64
CA GLY A 59 7.26 -2.70 6.52
C GLY A 59 8.09 -1.48 6.18
N ALA A 60 8.44 -0.67 7.18
CA ALA A 60 9.12 0.61 7.02
C ALA A 60 10.52 0.49 6.40
N ASN A 61 11.17 -0.67 6.50
CA ASN A 61 12.46 -0.94 5.87
C ASN A 61 12.32 -1.39 4.40
N GLY A 62 11.10 -1.70 3.98
CA GLY A 62 10.80 -2.11 2.61
C GLY A 62 10.90 -0.97 1.59
N ALA A 63 10.87 -1.33 0.31
CA ALA A 63 11.01 -0.39 -0.80
C ALA A 63 9.93 0.72 -0.81
N PHE A 64 8.69 0.39 -0.45
CA PHE A 64 7.59 1.35 -0.40
C PHE A 64 7.50 2.05 0.96
N GLY A 65 7.69 1.32 2.06
CA GLY A 65 7.59 1.86 3.42
C GLY A 65 8.63 2.95 3.69
N SER A 66 9.89 2.72 3.33
CA SER A 66 10.99 3.69 3.52
C SER A 66 10.75 4.98 2.74
N ARG A 67 10.25 4.88 1.51
CA ARG A 67 9.95 6.02 0.66
C ARG A 67 8.72 6.79 1.16
N ALA A 68 7.70 6.08 1.63
CA ALA A 68 6.54 6.69 2.27
C ALA A 68 6.93 7.42 3.57
N ALA A 69 7.81 6.83 4.38
CA ALA A 69 8.34 7.45 5.59
C ALA A 69 9.04 8.79 5.29
N LYS A 70 9.93 8.81 4.28
CA LYS A 70 10.56 10.05 3.80
C LYS A 70 9.54 11.07 3.33
N ILE A 71 8.47 10.65 2.66
CA ILE A 71 7.39 11.55 2.24
C ILE A 71 6.68 12.15 3.47
N PHE A 72 6.21 11.34 4.41
CA PHE A 72 5.56 11.85 5.64
C PHE A 72 6.46 12.84 6.38
N ALA A 73 7.74 12.48 6.56
CA ALA A 73 8.73 13.32 7.22
C ALA A 73 8.95 14.65 6.48
N SER A 74 9.06 14.62 5.15
CA SER A 74 9.21 15.83 4.32
C SER A 74 7.99 16.77 4.35
N ARG A 75 6.85 16.28 4.88
CA ARG A 75 5.56 16.96 4.96
C ARG A 75 5.16 17.30 6.39
N ASP A 76 6.15 17.50 7.26
CA ASP A 76 5.99 18.02 8.61
C ASP A 76 5.11 17.15 9.52
N VAL A 77 5.08 15.83 9.32
CA VAL A 77 4.45 14.91 10.29
C VAL A 77 5.03 15.16 11.69
N GLU A 78 4.24 15.05 12.75
CA GLU A 78 4.75 15.29 14.10
C GLU A 78 5.47 14.06 14.65
N THR A 79 4.77 12.92 14.65
CA THR A 79 5.32 11.64 15.09
C THR A 79 5.26 10.63 13.96
N LEU A 80 6.39 10.01 13.66
CA LEU A 80 6.51 8.95 12.66
C LEU A 80 6.95 7.66 13.33
N VAL A 81 6.10 6.63 13.26
CA VAL A 81 6.37 5.31 13.83
C VAL A 81 6.76 4.35 12.70
N LEU A 82 8.01 3.94 12.69
CA LEU A 82 8.59 2.99 11.74
C LEU A 82 8.53 1.60 12.36
N VAL A 83 7.73 0.71 11.76
CA VAL A 83 7.53 -0.66 12.23
C VAL A 83 8.01 -1.64 11.15
N ASP A 84 8.85 -2.58 11.54
CA ASP A 84 9.25 -3.69 10.68
C ASP A 84 9.63 -4.91 11.55
N VAL A 85 9.83 -6.08 10.93
CA VAL A 85 10.37 -7.25 11.62
C VAL A 85 11.86 -7.06 11.92
N ARG A 86 12.54 -6.23 11.11
CA ARG A 86 13.95 -5.85 11.31
C ARG A 86 14.05 -4.47 11.94
N ASP A 87 15.24 -4.15 12.44
CA ASP A 87 15.50 -2.81 12.93
C ASP A 87 15.44 -1.76 11.82
N CYS A 88 14.77 -0.63 12.09
CA CYS A 88 14.60 0.49 11.15
C CYS A 88 15.47 1.71 11.49
N SER A 89 16.47 1.58 12.37
CA SER A 89 17.29 2.73 12.77
C SER A 89 18.02 3.36 11.59
N GLY A 90 18.44 2.57 10.59
CA GLY A 90 19.03 3.11 9.36
C GLY A 90 18.08 4.02 8.57
N VAL A 91 16.80 3.65 8.45
CA VAL A 91 15.79 4.49 7.79
C VAL A 91 15.55 5.79 8.58
N LYS A 92 15.54 5.70 9.91
CA LYS A 92 15.46 6.87 10.78
C LYS A 92 16.65 7.82 10.53
N GLU A 93 17.88 7.32 10.61
CA GLU A 93 19.10 8.10 10.41
C GLU A 93 19.13 8.78 9.04
N GLU A 94 18.72 8.07 7.98
CA GLU A 94 18.60 8.65 6.64
C GLU A 94 17.61 9.82 6.60
N ILE A 95 16.43 9.67 7.20
CA ILE A 95 15.41 10.73 7.25
C ILE A 95 15.93 11.94 8.03
N GLU A 96 16.52 11.72 9.21
CA GLU A 96 17.07 12.78 10.06
C GLU A 96 18.17 13.56 9.33
N LYS A 97 19.08 12.84 8.66
CA LYS A 97 20.15 13.42 7.85
C LYS A 97 19.60 14.24 6.68
N GLU A 98 18.72 13.66 5.86
CA GLU A 98 18.16 14.33 4.68
C GLU A 98 17.38 15.61 5.06
N LEU A 99 16.62 15.58 6.16
CA LEU A 99 15.88 16.76 6.62
C LEU A 99 16.78 17.82 7.24
N SER A 100 17.80 17.40 8.01
CA SER A 100 18.78 18.32 8.59
C SER A 100 19.59 19.04 7.49
N GLU A 101 20.06 18.32 6.48
CA GLU A 101 20.78 18.90 5.33
C GLU A 101 19.90 19.85 4.52
N ALA A 102 18.59 19.58 4.45
CA ALA A 102 17.61 20.44 3.80
C ALA A 102 17.12 21.62 4.67
N GLY A 103 17.59 21.74 5.92
CA GLY A 103 17.15 22.79 6.87
C GLY A 103 15.67 22.68 7.25
N LYS A 104 15.10 21.47 7.23
CA LYS A 104 13.69 21.20 7.55
C LYS A 104 13.53 20.66 8.97
N PRO A 105 12.36 20.85 9.60
CA PRO A 105 12.08 20.25 10.91
C PRO A 105 12.12 18.73 10.83
N VAL A 106 12.79 18.12 11.80
CA VAL A 106 12.87 16.66 11.94
C VAL A 106 11.72 16.19 12.84
N PRO A 107 10.89 15.22 12.41
CA PRO A 107 9.79 14.70 13.23
C PRO A 107 10.30 13.84 14.41
N LYS A 108 9.44 13.56 15.38
CA LYS A 108 9.72 12.52 16.39
C LYS A 108 9.63 11.14 15.73
N ILE A 109 10.77 10.48 15.52
CA ILE A 109 10.81 9.16 14.89
C ILE A 109 10.93 8.06 15.95
N LEU A 110 9.94 7.18 16.01
CA LEU A 110 9.92 5.98 16.84
C LEU A 110 10.21 4.76 15.97
N VAL A 111 11.17 3.93 16.39
CA VAL A 111 11.50 2.67 15.71
C VAL A 111 10.99 1.52 16.55
N TRP A 112 10.04 0.75 16.02
CA TRP A 112 9.46 -0.40 16.67
C TRP A 112 9.71 -1.66 15.84
N GLN A 113 9.88 -2.78 16.52
CA GLN A 113 9.98 -4.08 15.89
C GLN A 113 8.70 -4.87 16.16
N ALA A 114 8.13 -5.47 15.12
CA ALA A 114 6.96 -6.33 15.23
C ALA A 114 7.01 -7.44 14.17
N ASP A 115 6.84 -8.68 14.60
CA ASP A 115 6.73 -9.81 13.69
C ASP A 115 5.27 -10.05 13.31
N LEU A 116 4.94 -9.75 12.04
CA LEU A 116 3.60 -9.96 11.49
C LEU A 116 3.37 -11.39 11.01
N MET A 117 4.34 -12.30 11.17
CA MET A 117 4.15 -13.73 10.93
C MET A 117 3.33 -14.41 12.04
N THR A 118 3.15 -13.75 13.19
CA THR A 118 2.38 -14.26 14.34
C THR A 118 1.31 -13.27 14.77
N PHE A 119 0.17 -13.78 15.27
CA PHE A 119 -0.89 -12.92 15.79
C PHE A 119 -0.49 -12.26 17.10
N LYS A 120 0.35 -12.93 17.89
CA LYS A 120 0.94 -12.36 19.11
C LYS A 120 1.72 -11.07 18.81
N GLY A 121 2.58 -11.07 17.79
CA GLY A 121 3.32 -9.88 17.38
C GLY A 121 2.40 -8.72 16.95
N CYS A 122 1.30 -9.04 16.26
CA CYS A 122 0.27 -8.05 15.91
C CYS A 122 -0.42 -7.46 17.15
N GLN A 123 -0.77 -8.30 18.12
CA GLN A 123 -1.42 -7.87 19.38
C GLN A 123 -0.50 -7.01 20.23
N GLU A 124 0.79 -7.35 20.31
CA GLU A 124 1.79 -6.54 21.03
C GLU A 124 1.96 -5.17 20.37
N LEU A 125 2.03 -5.13 19.03
CA LEU A 125 2.05 -3.86 18.30
C LEU A 125 0.78 -3.02 18.56
N GLY A 126 -0.40 -3.65 18.52
CA GLY A 126 -1.67 -2.99 18.81
C GLY A 126 -1.75 -2.44 20.24
N LYS A 127 -1.21 -3.17 21.22
CA LYS A 127 -1.10 -2.68 22.61
C LYS A 127 -0.16 -1.48 22.69
N LYS A 128 1.01 -1.57 22.07
CA LYS A 128 2.00 -0.48 22.06
C LYS A 128 1.48 0.78 21.36
N ALA A 129 0.63 0.63 20.34
CA ALA A 129 0.00 1.74 19.66
C ALA A 129 -0.97 2.53 20.56
N LYS A 130 -1.48 1.95 21.65
CA LYS A 130 -2.30 2.66 22.67
C LYS A 130 -1.51 3.65 23.50
N ASP A 131 -0.18 3.55 23.52
CA ASP A 131 0.69 4.49 24.24
C ASP A 131 0.94 5.77 23.40
N LEU A 132 0.47 5.82 22.15
CA LEU A 132 0.49 7.02 21.33
C LEU A 132 -0.67 7.93 21.75
N GLU A 133 -0.41 9.24 21.78
CA GLU A 133 -1.43 10.24 22.11
C GLU A 133 -2.60 10.24 21.11
N HIS A 134 -2.29 10.00 19.83
CA HIS A 134 -3.25 9.81 18.74
C HIS A 134 -2.58 9.03 17.61
N LEU A 135 -3.38 8.36 16.78
CA LEU A 135 -2.93 7.68 15.56
C LEU A 135 -3.82 8.07 14.37
N ASP A 136 -3.38 9.05 13.58
CA ASP A 136 -4.20 9.59 12.48
C ASP A 136 -4.06 8.79 11.18
N HIS A 137 -2.89 8.22 10.95
CA HIS A 137 -2.55 7.57 9.71
C HIS A 137 -1.86 6.24 9.96
N VAL A 138 -2.35 5.19 9.32
CA VAL A 138 -1.70 3.88 9.30
C VAL A 138 -1.47 3.49 7.84
N LEU A 139 -0.21 3.24 7.49
CA LEU A 139 0.17 2.72 6.20
C LEU A 139 0.72 1.30 6.37
N MET A 140 -0.09 0.31 5.98
CA MET A 140 0.29 -1.09 6.08
C MET A 140 1.03 -1.52 4.81
N THR A 141 2.34 -1.29 4.77
CA THR A 141 3.20 -1.69 3.64
C THR A 141 3.97 -2.98 3.88
N ALA A 142 3.88 -3.58 5.06
CA ALA A 142 4.49 -4.88 5.33
C ALA A 142 3.93 -5.93 4.37
N GLY A 143 4.84 -6.62 3.69
CA GLY A 143 4.48 -7.69 2.78
C GLY A 143 5.67 -8.56 2.46
N ILE A 144 5.40 -9.82 2.16
CA ILE A 144 6.39 -10.79 1.72
C ILE A 144 6.01 -11.36 0.35
N LEU A 145 7.04 -11.73 -0.41
CA LEU A 145 6.91 -12.46 -1.66
C LEU A 145 7.45 -13.87 -1.46
N ALA A 146 6.56 -14.86 -1.45
CA ALA A 146 6.92 -16.27 -1.32
C ALA A 146 6.60 -17.00 -2.63
N PHE A 147 7.62 -17.57 -3.28
CA PHE A 147 7.45 -18.35 -4.51
C PHE A 147 7.10 -19.82 -4.24
N ASN A 148 7.51 -20.33 -3.07
CA ASN A 148 7.20 -21.68 -2.62
C ASN A 148 6.29 -21.58 -1.41
N ARG A 149 5.29 -22.47 -1.33
CA ARG A 149 4.39 -22.56 -0.18
C ARG A 149 5.21 -22.82 1.08
N ARG A 150 5.05 -21.94 2.06
CA ARG A 150 5.58 -22.09 3.42
C ARG A 150 4.45 -21.79 4.38
N GLU A 151 4.46 -22.44 5.53
CA GLU A 151 3.51 -22.18 6.59
C GLU A 151 4.14 -21.27 7.63
N SER A 152 3.34 -20.32 8.11
CA SER A 152 3.63 -19.49 9.28
C SER A 152 3.51 -20.33 10.56
N PRO A 153 4.02 -19.84 11.70
CA PRO A 153 3.81 -20.49 13.00
C PRO A 153 2.33 -20.69 13.36
N GLU A 154 1.43 -19.90 12.76
CA GLU A 154 -0.02 -19.97 12.93
C GLU A 154 -0.70 -21.00 11.98
N GLY A 155 0.08 -21.69 11.13
CA GLY A 155 -0.42 -22.70 10.18
C GLY A 155 -0.92 -22.14 8.84
N TRP A 156 -0.92 -20.82 8.65
CA TRP A 156 -1.33 -20.18 7.39
C TRP A 156 -0.18 -20.12 6.40
N GLU A 157 -0.48 -20.11 5.09
CA GLU A 157 0.54 -19.78 4.10
C GLU A 157 1.13 -18.39 4.39
N THR A 158 2.46 -18.29 4.39
CA THR A 158 3.17 -17.10 4.88
C THR A 158 2.75 -15.78 4.22
N SER A 159 2.52 -15.77 2.90
CA SER A 159 2.08 -14.54 2.21
C SER A 159 0.64 -14.17 2.57
N ILE A 160 -0.26 -15.15 2.76
CA ILE A 160 -1.61 -14.92 3.29
C ILE A 160 -1.55 -14.38 4.72
N GLN A 161 -0.69 -14.95 5.57
CA GLN A 161 -0.50 -14.51 6.95
C GLN A 161 -0.10 -13.03 7.00
N VAL A 162 1.02 -12.66 6.37
CA VAL A 162 1.57 -11.30 6.48
C VAL A 162 0.76 -10.30 5.66
N ASN A 163 0.48 -10.61 4.39
CA ASN A 163 -0.07 -9.63 3.45
C ASN A 163 -1.58 -9.41 3.63
N PHE A 164 -2.27 -10.29 4.35
CA PHE A 164 -3.73 -10.21 4.51
C PHE A 164 -4.17 -10.34 5.96
N LEU A 165 -3.95 -11.48 6.62
CA LEU A 165 -4.53 -11.76 7.94
C LEU A 165 -4.00 -10.81 9.01
N SER A 166 -2.69 -10.60 9.05
CA SER A 166 -2.06 -9.69 10.01
C SER A 166 -2.47 -8.24 9.79
N GLY A 167 -2.56 -7.78 8.53
CA GLY A 167 -3.06 -6.44 8.21
C GLY A 167 -4.53 -6.23 8.63
N ALA A 168 -5.37 -7.25 8.42
CA ALA A 168 -6.76 -7.22 8.86
C ALA A 168 -6.87 -7.15 10.39
N LEU A 169 -6.10 -7.97 11.12
CA LEU A 169 -6.07 -7.94 12.58
C LEU A 169 -5.56 -6.59 13.11
N LEU A 170 -4.48 -6.05 12.54
CA LEU A 170 -3.96 -4.73 12.94
C LEU A 170 -4.98 -3.62 12.72
N SER A 171 -5.73 -3.66 11.62
CA SER A 171 -6.81 -2.70 11.35
C SER A 171 -7.87 -2.70 12.46
N LEU A 172 -8.21 -3.87 13.00
CA LEU A 172 -9.13 -4.00 14.12
C LEU A 172 -8.49 -3.54 15.45
N LEU A 173 -7.22 -3.87 15.68
CA LEU A 173 -6.51 -3.50 16.90
C LEU A 173 -6.27 -1.99 17.02
N PHE A 174 -6.20 -1.28 15.89
CA PHE A 174 -6.05 0.18 15.85
C PHE A 174 -7.39 0.94 15.95
N LEU A 175 -8.54 0.25 16.08
CA LEU A 175 -9.87 0.86 16.18
C LEU A 175 -10.52 0.62 17.57
N PRO A 176 -11.06 1.66 18.25
CA PRO A 176 -10.59 3.04 18.34
C PRO A 176 -9.45 3.17 19.36
N LEU A 177 -8.40 3.90 18.97
CA LEU A 177 -7.28 4.33 19.82
C LEU A 177 -7.48 5.80 20.23
#